data_AF-A0A7C5JIK5-F1
#
_entry.id   AF-A0A7C5JIK5-F1
#
_cell.length_a   1.000
_cell.length_b   1.000
_cell.length_c   1.000
_cell.angle_alpha   90.00
_cell.angle_beta   90.00
_cell.angle_gamma   90.00
#
_symmetry.space_group_name_H-M   'P 1'
#
loop_
_entity.id
_entity.type
_entity.pdbx_description
1 polymer ?
#
loop_
_entity_poly.entity_id
_entity_poly.type
_entity_poly.pdbx_seq_one_letter_code
_entity_poly.pdbx_strand_id
1 'polypeptide(L)'
;MKLKFYIFLFFIFSFGYVSSQSYLTPAQNKTTTHIKHGDISIYPNPTVDYFHVNSDAEIGKIEIYNIIGKKIKTLENTNSNTFDVSDLRIGIYLVRIMDTNNKSLKVIRLSLNKQEP
;
A
#
# COMPACT_ATOMS: atom_id res chain seq x y z
N MET A 1 26.27 -37.97 5.66
CA MET A 1 24.93 -37.63 6.18
C MET A 1 24.91 -36.86 7.51
N LYS A 2 26.05 -36.52 8.16
CA LYS A 2 26.06 -35.76 9.43
C LYS A 2 26.20 -34.23 9.27
N LEU A 3 26.41 -33.73 8.05
CA LEU A 3 26.64 -32.30 7.78
C LEU A 3 25.35 -31.51 7.47
N LYS A 4 24.28 -32.19 7.02
CA LYS A 4 22.99 -31.56 6.70
C LYS A 4 22.08 -31.32 7.92
N PHE A 5 22.45 -31.84 9.11
CA PHE A 5 21.69 -31.63 10.34
C PHE A 5 22.10 -30.34 11.08
N TYR A 6 23.35 -29.88 10.90
CA TYR A 6 23.88 -28.70 11.59
C TYR A 6 23.39 -27.37 11.01
N ILE A 7 22.99 -27.36 9.74
CA ILE A 7 22.40 -26.20 9.06
C ILE A 7 20.97 -25.91 9.55
N PHE A 8 20.28 -26.89 10.15
CA PHE A 8 18.95 -26.71 10.74
C PHE A 8 19.01 -26.20 12.19
N LEU A 9 20.15 -26.37 12.89
CA LEU A 9 20.35 -25.92 14.27
C LEU A 9 20.85 -24.47 14.39
N PHE A 10 21.12 -23.80 13.27
CA PHE A 10 21.60 -22.41 13.27
C PHE A 10 20.48 -21.36 13.16
N PHE A 11 19.22 -21.77 12.98
CA PHE A 11 18.10 -20.85 12.75
C PHE A 11 17.33 -20.42 14.01
N ILE A 12 17.66 -20.98 15.17
CA ILE A 12 16.92 -20.74 16.44
C ILE A 12 17.73 -19.93 17.46
N PHE A 13 18.95 -19.49 17.12
CA PHE A 13 19.85 -18.79 18.04
C PHE A 13 20.14 -17.32 17.66
N SER A 14 19.19 -16.64 17.04
CA SER A 14 19.29 -15.18 16.81
C SER A 14 18.05 -14.38 17.23
N PHE A 15 17.04 -15.00 17.84
CA PHE A 15 15.96 -14.26 18.49
C PHE A 15 16.23 -14.14 19.99
N GLY A 16 17.07 -13.18 20.34
CA GLY A 16 17.29 -12.80 21.72
C GLY A 16 18.61 -12.09 21.88
N TYR A 17 18.58 -10.76 21.75
CA TYR A 17 19.18 -9.79 22.68
C TYR A 17 18.83 -8.41 22.10
N VAL A 18 17.70 -7.87 22.55
CA VAL A 18 17.49 -6.42 22.52
C VAL A 18 18.31 -5.85 23.66
N SER A 19 19.36 -5.12 23.33
CA SER A 19 19.95 -4.11 24.21
C SER A 19 19.95 -2.79 23.45
N SER A 20 19.23 -1.82 23.99
CA SER A 20 19.27 -0.43 23.54
C SER A 20 20.64 0.14 23.90
N GLN A 21 21.47 0.42 22.89
CA GLN A 21 22.64 1.28 23.07
C GLN A 21 22.58 2.42 22.04
N SER A 22 22.55 3.64 22.56
CA SER A 22 22.67 4.88 21.80
C SER A 22 24.11 5.05 21.32
N TYR A 23 24.34 4.92 20.02
CA TYR A 23 25.57 5.36 19.38
C TYR A 23 25.30 6.72 18.72
N LEU A 24 26.00 7.76 19.17
CA LEU A 24 26.09 9.03 18.46
C LEU A 24 26.88 8.78 17.17
N THR A 25 26.18 8.48 16.08
CA THR A 25 26.79 8.45 14.75
C THR A 25 26.91 9.88 14.21
N PRO A 26 27.96 10.22 13.45
CA PRO A 26 28.01 11.48 12.73
C PRO A 26 26.80 11.54 11.80
N ALA A 27 26.05 12.63 11.86
CA ALA A 27 24.81 12.84 11.11
C ALA A 27 25.04 12.58 9.61
N GLN A 28 24.75 11.37 9.16
CA GLN A 28 24.34 11.15 7.79
C GLN A 28 22.94 11.75 7.72
N ASN A 29 22.84 12.93 7.11
CA ASN A 29 21.57 13.57 6.79
C ASN A 29 20.81 12.70 5.77
N LYS A 30 20.36 11.53 6.21
CA LYS A 30 19.19 10.89 5.63
C LYS A 30 18.07 11.81 6.07
N THR A 31 17.80 12.81 5.25
CA THR A 31 16.56 13.55 5.31
C THR A 31 15.48 12.47 5.15
N THR A 32 15.03 11.91 6.26
CA THR A 32 13.72 11.31 6.37
C THR A 32 12.80 12.49 6.23
N THR A 33 12.64 12.95 4.97
CA THR A 33 11.50 13.74 4.56
C THR A 33 10.34 12.81 4.85
N HIS A 34 9.82 12.94 6.06
CA HIS A 34 8.52 12.44 6.40
C HIS A 34 7.61 13.27 5.51
N ILE A 35 7.47 12.83 4.26
CA ILE A 35 6.53 13.42 3.32
C ILE A 35 5.22 13.24 4.07
N LYS A 36 4.74 14.33 4.68
CA LYS A 36 3.34 14.46 5.03
C LYS A 36 2.64 14.38 3.68
N HIS A 37 2.36 13.16 3.22
CA HIS A 37 1.32 12.99 2.24
C HIS A 37 0.11 13.60 2.94
N GLY A 38 -0.39 14.72 2.41
CA GLY A 38 -1.63 15.34 2.90
C GLY A 38 -2.72 14.29 3.03
N ASP A 39 -3.82 14.58 3.70
CA ASP A 39 -4.85 13.58 3.99
C ASP A 39 -5.45 12.97 2.71
N ILE A 40 -4.82 11.91 2.19
CA ILE A 40 -5.27 11.20 1.00
C ILE A 40 -6.52 10.39 1.39
N SER A 41 -7.64 10.65 0.73
CA SER A 41 -8.90 9.97 0.99
C SER A 41 -9.57 9.51 -0.30
N ILE A 42 -10.47 8.54 -0.18
CA ILE A 42 -11.27 8.03 -1.30
C ILE A 42 -12.75 8.26 -1.01
N TYR A 43 -13.48 8.76 -1.99
CA TYR A 43 -14.93 8.97 -1.91
C TYR A 43 -15.62 8.78 -3.27
N PRO A 44 -16.89 8.35 -3.31
CA PRO A 44 -17.59 7.77 -2.18
C PRO A 44 -16.96 6.43 -1.80
N ASN A 45 -17.08 6.06 -0.52
CA ASN A 45 -16.74 4.74 -0.03
C ASN A 45 -17.77 4.37 1.04
N PRO A 46 -18.71 3.44 0.77
CA PRO A 46 -18.75 2.53 -0.39
C PRO A 46 -19.00 3.20 -1.75
N THR A 47 -18.61 2.52 -2.84
CA THR A 47 -18.89 2.92 -4.23
C THR A 47 -19.57 1.80 -5.03
N VAL A 48 -20.02 2.11 -6.23
CA VAL A 48 -20.56 1.15 -7.21
C VAL A 48 -19.69 1.18 -8.47
N ASP A 49 -19.72 2.29 -9.21
CA ASP A 49 -19.12 2.36 -10.54
C ASP A 49 -17.77 3.07 -10.57
N TYR A 50 -17.60 4.11 -9.76
CA TYR A 50 -16.36 4.90 -9.76
C TYR A 50 -16.11 5.54 -8.40
N PHE A 51 -14.85 5.83 -8.10
CA PHE A 51 -14.48 6.63 -6.94
C PHE A 51 -13.47 7.70 -7.32
N HIS A 52 -13.37 8.70 -6.46
CA HIS A 52 -12.41 9.80 -6.55
C HIS A 52 -11.37 9.67 -5.45
N VAL A 53 -10.16 10.15 -5.73
CA VAL A 53 -9.11 10.32 -4.73
C VAL A 53 -8.91 11.81 -4.47
N ASN A 54 -9.12 12.24 -3.21
CA ASN A 54 -8.65 13.54 -2.76
C ASN A 54 -7.19 13.42 -2.33
N SER A 55 -6.31 14.28 -2.84
CA SER A 55 -4.88 14.25 -2.53
C SER A 55 -4.23 15.58 -2.93
N ASP A 56 -3.37 16.11 -2.06
CA ASP A 56 -2.47 17.22 -2.41
C ASP A 56 -1.28 16.76 -3.25
N ALA A 57 -0.99 15.46 -3.25
CA ALA A 57 0.07 14.85 -4.06
C ALA A 57 -0.48 14.45 -5.43
N GLU A 58 0.35 14.62 -6.47
CA GLU A 58 0.04 14.17 -7.82
C GLU A 58 0.00 12.64 -7.89
N ILE A 59 -1.12 12.11 -8.38
CA ILE A 59 -1.36 10.68 -8.50
C ILE A 59 -1.00 10.26 -9.92
N GLY A 60 -0.08 9.29 -10.06
CA GLY A 60 0.23 8.69 -11.35
C GLY A 60 -0.75 7.58 -11.69
N LYS A 61 -0.96 6.65 -10.75
CA LYS A 61 -1.83 5.49 -10.95
C LYS A 61 -2.32 4.90 -9.64
N ILE A 62 -3.27 3.99 -9.76
CA ILE A 62 -3.69 3.13 -8.66
C ILE A 62 -3.54 1.65 -9.03
N GLU A 63 -3.31 0.83 -8.02
CA GLU A 63 -3.33 -0.62 -8.12
C GLU A 63 -4.43 -1.15 -7.21
N ILE A 64 -5.32 -1.98 -7.75
CA ILE A 64 -6.43 -2.58 -7.02
C ILE A 64 -6.08 -4.03 -6.70
N TYR A 65 -6.25 -4.42 -5.45
CA TYR A 65 -6.01 -5.76 -4.93
C TYR A 65 -7.25 -6.29 -4.25
N ASN A 66 -7.42 -7.61 -4.24
CA ASN A 66 -8.39 -8.25 -3.36
C ASN A 66 -7.84 -8.35 -1.92
N ILE A 67 -8.67 -8.83 -0.98
CA ILE A 67 -8.31 -8.92 0.44
C ILE A 67 -7.12 -9.85 0.76
N ILE A 68 -6.79 -10.79 -0.13
CA ILE A 68 -5.64 -11.70 0.03
C ILE A 68 -4.36 -11.13 -0.60
N GLY A 69 -4.40 -9.90 -1.13
CA GLY A 69 -3.24 -9.22 -1.73
C GLY A 69 -2.94 -9.62 -3.18
N LYS A 70 -3.85 -10.33 -3.86
CA LYS A 70 -3.73 -10.57 -5.30
C LYS A 70 -4.10 -9.30 -6.06
N LYS A 71 -3.21 -8.83 -6.94
CA LYS A 71 -3.47 -7.69 -7.83
C LYS A 71 -4.55 -8.06 -8.85
N ILE A 72 -5.58 -7.22 -8.93
CA ILE A 72 -6.73 -7.40 -9.81
C ILE A 72 -6.59 -6.52 -11.06
N LYS A 73 -6.23 -5.24 -10.87
CA LYS A 73 -6.14 -4.27 -11.97
C LYS A 73 -5.19 -3.13 -11.62
N THR A 74 -4.68 -2.45 -12.64
CA THR A 74 -3.96 -1.18 -12.54
C THR A 74 -4.71 -0.16 -13.39
N LEU A 75 -4.90 1.05 -12.86
CA LEU A 75 -5.58 2.15 -13.55
C LEU A 75 -4.68 3.39 -13.50
N GLU A 76 -4.31 3.89 -14.68
CA GLU A 76 -3.58 5.15 -14.81
C GLU A 76 -4.51 6.34 -14.54
N ASN A 77 -3.97 7.42 -13.97
CA ASN A 77 -4.75 8.61 -13.68
C ASN A 77 -4.96 9.47 -14.94
N THR A 78 -5.95 9.13 -15.74
CA THR A 78 -6.28 9.86 -16.98
C THR A 78 -7.46 10.81 -16.84
N ASN A 79 -8.19 10.75 -15.73
CA ASN A 79 -9.46 11.47 -15.55
C ASN A 79 -9.56 12.14 -14.17
N SER A 80 -8.64 13.06 -13.88
CA SER A 80 -8.69 13.94 -12.69
C SER A 80 -8.96 13.19 -11.38
N ASN A 81 -8.16 12.15 -11.10
CA ASN A 81 -8.27 11.29 -9.91
C ASN A 81 -9.60 10.50 -9.80
N THR A 82 -10.33 10.31 -10.90
CA THR A 82 -11.53 9.47 -10.97
C THR A 82 -11.19 8.11 -11.54
N PHE A 83 -11.61 7.04 -10.85
CA PHE A 83 -11.26 5.67 -11.21
C PHE A 83 -12.52 4.79 -11.31
N ASP A 84 -12.71 4.20 -12.49
CA ASP A 84 -13.80 3.28 -12.80
C ASP A 84 -13.50 1.87 -12.25
N VAL A 85 -14.46 1.34 -11.50
CA VAL A 85 -14.48 0.00 -10.90
C VAL A 85 -15.78 -0.76 -11.19
N SER A 86 -16.59 -0.29 -12.14
CA SER A 86 -17.88 -0.87 -12.51
C SER A 86 -17.78 -2.32 -13.00
N ASP A 87 -16.61 -2.73 -13.50
CA ASP A 87 -16.32 -4.09 -13.94
C ASP A 87 -15.98 -5.07 -12.79
N LEU A 88 -15.79 -4.56 -11.56
CA LEU A 88 -15.46 -5.36 -10.40
C LEU A 88 -16.72 -5.88 -9.70
N ARG A 89 -16.62 -7.08 -9.12
CA ARG A 89 -17.70 -7.65 -8.32
C ARG A 89 -17.83 -6.91 -6.98
N ILE A 90 -19.02 -6.92 -6.42
CA ILE A 90 -19.26 -6.42 -5.06
C ILE A 90 -18.32 -7.09 -4.05
N GLY A 91 -17.83 -6.32 -3.08
CA GLY A 91 -16.89 -6.82 -2.09
C GLY A 91 -15.93 -5.78 -1.54
N ILE A 92 -14.85 -6.26 -0.91
CA ILE A 92 -13.81 -5.43 -0.30
C ILE A 92 -12.53 -5.54 -1.11
N TYR A 93 -11.91 -4.40 -1.36
CA TYR A 93 -10.67 -4.27 -2.10
C TYR A 93 -9.67 -3.39 -1.34
N LEU A 94 -8.40 -3.52 -1.69
CA LEU A 94 -7.35 -2.59 -1.28
C LEU A 94 -6.91 -1.79 -2.50
N VAL A 95 -6.96 -0.47 -2.37
CA VAL A 95 -6.50 0.48 -3.39
C VAL A 95 -5.16 1.04 -2.94
N ARG A 96 -4.11 0.74 -3.69
CA ARG A 96 -2.79 1.32 -3.50
C ARG A 96 -2.64 2.51 -4.45
N ILE A 97 -2.44 3.69 -3.89
CA ILE A 97 -2.29 4.95 -4.61
C ILE A 97 -0.80 5.21 -4.79
N MET A 98 -0.39 5.52 -6.02
CA MET A 98 1.00 5.72 -6.39
C MET A 98 1.19 7.08 -7.06
N ASP A 99 2.30 7.75 -6.80
CA ASP A 99 2.67 8.96 -7.54
C ASP A 99 3.18 8.63 -8.95
N THR A 100 3.49 9.68 -9.71
CA THR A 100 4.06 9.61 -11.06
C THR A 100 5.42 8.93 -11.12
N ASN A 101 6.14 8.81 -10.00
CA ASN A 101 7.43 8.13 -9.88
C ASN A 101 7.29 6.67 -9.42
N ASN A 102 6.08 6.12 -9.43
CA ASN A 102 5.75 4.77 -8.94
C ASN A 102 6.06 4.57 -7.44
N LYS A 103 6.12 5.64 -6.64
CA LYS A 103 6.23 5.53 -5.19
C LYS A 103 4.83 5.35 -4.59
N SER A 104 4.72 4.41 -3.66
CA SER A 104 3.48 4.17 -2.92
C SER A 104 3.21 5.34 -1.96
N LEU A 105 2.06 6.00 -2.11
CA LEU A 105 1.63 7.10 -1.25
C LEU A 105 0.77 6.59 -0.09
N LYS A 106 -0.25 5.78 -0.39
CA LYS A 106 -1.18 5.24 0.60
C LYS A 106 -1.85 3.96 0.10
N VAL A 107 -2.29 3.11 1.03
CA VAL A 107 -3.17 1.98 0.76
C VAL A 107 -4.47 2.19 1.53
N ILE A 108 -5.62 2.11 0.87
CA ILE A 108 -6.94 2.37 1.44
C ILE A 108 -7.86 1.20 1.14
N ARG A 109 -8.69 0.82 2.13
CA ARG A 109 -9.76 -0.16 1.93
C ARG A 109 -10.94 0.47 1.19
N LEU A 110 -11.36 -0.13 0.09
CA LEU A 110 -12.53 0.28 -0.69
C LEU A 110 -13.63 -0.79 -0.61
N SER A 111 -14.86 -0.37 -0.38
CA SER A 111 -16.05 -1.23 -0.40
C SER A 111 -16.86 -0.97 -1.66
N LEU A 112 -17.16 -2.04 -2.42
CA LEU A 112 -18.02 -2.02 -3.60
C LEU A 112 -19.37 -2.64 -3.26
N ASN A 113 -20.44 -1.87 -3.48
CA ASN A 113 -21.83 -2.28 -3.27
C ASN A 113 -22.58 -2.36 -4.60
N LYS A 114 -23.77 -2.96 -4.60
CA LYS A 114 -24.68 -2.97 -5.75
C LYS A 114 -25.60 -1.73 -5.67
N GLN A 115 -25.92 -1.10 -6.80
CA GLN A 115 -27.13 -0.26 -6.86
C GLN A 115 -28.34 -1.19 -6.78
N GLU A 116 -29.08 -1.10 -5.68
CA GLU A 116 -30.44 -1.64 -5.65
C GLU A 116 -31.35 -0.61 -6.32
N PRO A 117 -32.19 -1.03 -7.30
CA PRO A 117 -33.09 -0.13 -8.02
C PRO A 117 -34.19 0.47 -7.12
#